data_AF-A0A3E0QWX6-F1
#
_entry.id   AF-A0A3E0QWX6-F1
#
_cell.length_a   1.000
_cell.length_b   1.000
_cell.length_c   1.000
_cell.angle_alpha   90.00
_cell.angle_beta   90.00
_cell.angle_gamma   90.00
#
_symmetry.space_group_name_H-M   'P 1'
#
loop_
_entity.id
_entity.type
_entity.pdbx_description
1 polymer ?
#
loop_
_entity_poly.entity_id
_entity_poly.type
_entity_poly.pdbx_seq_one_letter_code
_entity_poly.pdbx_strand_id
1 'polypeptide(L)'
;MFKAMIKDILSKTLYIYAMSKRLIFAVLFMGQLSLSGQVLGLLKYSGGGDWYANPTALENLSEFYNVATGAKTSVAPSELTLQEVLPSGVSFLHATGHGR
;
A
#
# COMPACT_ATOMS: atom_id res chain seq x y z
N MET A 1 42.35 -41.27 2.62
CA MET A 1 40.99 -41.40 3.17
C MET A 1 40.57 -40.17 3.99
N PHE A 2 41.30 -39.81 5.06
CA PHE A 2 40.94 -38.69 5.96
C PHE A 2 40.85 -37.31 5.29
N LYS A 3 41.80 -36.99 4.38
CA LYS A 3 41.84 -35.71 3.65
C LYS A 3 40.64 -35.50 2.72
N ALA A 4 40.11 -36.58 2.15
CA ALA A 4 38.92 -36.54 1.29
C ALA A 4 37.65 -36.33 2.12
N MET A 5 37.55 -36.99 3.28
CA MET A 5 36.45 -36.83 4.23
C MET A 5 36.35 -35.39 4.74
N ILE A 6 37.48 -34.76 5.10
CA ILE A 6 37.50 -33.35 5.54
C ILE A 6 37.03 -32.39 4.43
N LYS A 7 37.45 -32.63 3.18
CA LYS A 7 37.05 -31.81 2.03
C LYS A 7 35.54 -31.87 1.76
N ASP A 8 34.93 -33.05 1.92
CA ASP A 8 33.48 -33.25 1.76
C ASP A 8 32.68 -32.52 2.85
N ILE A 9 33.14 -32.61 4.11
CA ILE A 9 32.52 -31.90 5.25
C ILE A 9 32.59 -30.38 5.06
N LEU A 10 33.76 -29.85 4.67
CA LEU A 10 33.94 -28.43 4.39
C LEU A 10 33.04 -27.95 3.25
N SER A 11 32.95 -28.71 2.16
CA SER A 11 32.08 -28.37 1.02
C SER A 11 30.60 -28.33 1.41
N LYS A 12 30.12 -29.32 2.18
CA LYS A 12 28.75 -29.35 2.69
C LYS A 12 28.45 -28.18 3.62
N THR A 13 29.40 -27.84 4.50
CA THR A 13 29.25 -26.72 5.44
C THR A 13 29.16 -25.38 4.70
N LEU A 14 30.02 -25.18 3.70
CA LEU A 14 30.00 -23.97 2.86
C LEU A 14 28.71 -23.86 2.05
N TYR A 15 28.21 -24.98 1.51
CA TYR A 15 26.95 -25.05 0.77
C TYR A 15 25.75 -24.71 1.66
N ILE A 16 25.66 -25.29 2.87
CA ILE A 16 24.60 -25.01 3.84
C ILE A 16 24.61 -23.53 4.24
N TYR A 17 25.79 -22.96 4.48
CA TYR A 17 25.95 -21.54 4.82
C TYR A 17 25.57 -20.60 3.67
N ALA A 18 25.90 -20.95 2.43
CA ALA A 18 25.47 -20.20 1.25
C ALA A 18 23.95 -20.30 1.04
N MET A 19 23.36 -21.49 1.26
CA MET A 19 21.92 -21.71 1.15
C MET A 19 21.15 -20.93 2.23
N SER A 20 21.63 -20.93 3.48
CA SER A 20 20.99 -20.19 4.58
C SER A 20 20.99 -18.67 4.34
N LYS A 21 22.06 -18.10 3.76
CA LYS A 21 22.10 -16.69 3.35
C LYS A 21 21.07 -16.34 2.29
N ARG A 22 20.90 -17.18 1.27
CA ARG A 22 19.87 -16.99 0.23
C ARG A 22 18.46 -17.01 0.83
N LEU A 23 18.24 -17.89 1.81
CA LEU A 23 16.96 -18.02 2.51
C LEU A 23 16.66 -16.78 3.35
N ILE A 24 17.65 -16.25 4.08
CA ILE A 24 17.52 -14.98 4.82
C ILE A 24 17.19 -13.83 3.87
N PHE A 25 17.87 -13.74 2.72
CA PHE A 25 17.60 -12.71 1.72
C PHE A 25 16.18 -12.82 1.14
N ALA A 26 15.71 -14.03 0.85
CA ALA A 26 14.35 -14.27 0.37
C ALA A 26 13.29 -13.84 1.42
N VAL A 27 13.52 -14.15 2.70
CA VAL A 27 12.61 -13.76 3.80
C VAL A 27 12.56 -12.24 3.96
N LEU A 28 13.72 -11.56 3.91
CA LEU A 28 13.78 -10.09 3.95
C LEU A 28 13.05 -9.45 2.77
N PHE A 29 13.12 -10.06 1.58
CA PHE A 29 12.44 -9.58 0.38
C PHE A 29 10.92 -9.77 0.45
N MET A 30 10.45 -10.89 1.01
CA MET A 30 9.00 -11.13 1.18
C MET A 30 8.34 -10.12 2.14
N GLY A 31 9.08 -9.58 3.09
CA GLY A 31 8.58 -8.55 4.02
C GLY A 31 8.29 -7.18 3.38
N GLN A 32 8.64 -6.97 2.11
CA GLN A 32 8.44 -5.69 1.41
C GLN A 32 7.05 -5.59 0.74
N LEU A 33 6.30 -6.70 0.67
CA LEU A 33 4.99 -6.74 0.02
C LEU A 33 3.88 -6.30 0.99
N SER A 34 3.73 -4.98 1.15
CA SER A 34 2.57 -4.41 1.82
C SER A 34 1.44 -4.23 0.80
N LEU A 35 0.38 -5.03 0.91
CA LEU A 35 -0.86 -4.82 0.17
C LEU A 35 -1.71 -3.80 0.95
N SER A 36 -1.86 -2.59 0.42
CA SER A 36 -2.80 -1.58 0.92
C SER A 36 -3.94 -1.37 -0.07
N GLY A 37 -5.15 -1.15 0.45
CA GLY A 37 -6.29 -0.73 -0.35
C GLY A 37 -6.16 0.72 -0.84
N GLN A 38 -7.02 1.12 -1.79
CA GLN A 38 -7.04 2.49 -2.28
C GLN A 38 -7.61 3.43 -1.22
N VAL A 39 -7.03 4.63 -1.10
CA VAL A 39 -7.49 5.66 -0.17
C VAL A 39 -8.14 6.78 -0.99
N LEU A 40 -9.41 7.05 -0.69
CA LEU A 40 -10.23 8.07 -1.35
C LEU A 40 -10.15 9.37 -0.54
N GLY A 41 -9.70 10.46 -1.16
CA GLY A 41 -9.63 11.78 -0.54
C GLY A 41 -10.62 12.76 -1.14
N LEU A 42 -11.15 13.68 -0.32
CA LEU A 42 -11.97 14.79 -0.78
C LEU A 42 -11.09 16.04 -0.96
N LEU A 43 -11.03 16.60 -2.16
CA LEU A 43 -10.27 17.83 -2.42
C LEU A 43 -11.07 19.05 -1.94
N LYS A 44 -10.45 19.83 -1.06
CA LYS A 44 -10.88 21.17 -0.66
C LYS A 44 -10.23 22.23 -1.55
N TYR A 45 -11.04 23.01 -2.26
CA TYR A 45 -10.60 24.12 -3.09
C TYR A 45 -11.61 25.27 -3.06
N SER A 46 -11.19 26.43 -3.59
CA SER A 46 -11.88 27.72 -3.46
C SER A 46 -13.19 27.87 -4.27
N GLY A 47 -13.94 26.79 -4.51
CA GLY A 47 -15.20 26.82 -5.28
C GLY A 47 -16.39 27.52 -4.59
N GLY A 48 -16.32 27.74 -3.27
CA GLY A 48 -17.40 28.30 -2.43
C GLY A 48 -18.58 27.34 -2.19
N GLY A 49 -19.65 27.74 -1.48
CA GLY A 49 -20.98 27.06 -1.45
C GLY A 49 -21.07 25.56 -1.11
N ASP A 50 -22.10 24.88 -1.66
CA ASP A 50 -22.50 23.46 -1.49
C ASP A 50 -21.46 22.40 -1.92
N TRP A 51 -20.20 22.78 -2.11
CA TRP A 51 -19.15 21.95 -2.70
C TRP A 51 -18.68 20.77 -1.81
N TYR A 52 -19.40 20.55 -0.71
CA TYR A 52 -19.20 19.44 0.24
C TYR A 52 -20.54 18.91 0.79
N ALA A 53 -21.67 19.18 0.10
CA ALA A 53 -23.02 19.02 0.65
C ALA A 53 -23.40 17.58 1.03
N ASN A 54 -22.67 16.56 0.56
CA ASN A 54 -22.88 15.18 0.96
C ASN A 54 -21.64 14.59 1.65
N PRO A 55 -21.51 14.73 2.98
CA PRO A 55 -20.37 14.19 3.73
C PRO A 55 -20.29 12.66 3.68
N THR A 56 -21.37 11.97 3.30
CA THR A 56 -21.42 10.50 3.23
C THR A 56 -21.10 9.92 1.85
N ALA A 57 -20.97 10.76 0.82
CA ALA A 57 -20.85 10.29 -0.56
C ALA A 57 -19.65 9.35 -0.79
N LEU A 58 -18.48 9.69 -0.22
CA LEU A 58 -17.28 8.87 -0.36
C LEU A 58 -17.34 7.58 0.45
N GLU A 59 -17.93 7.61 1.63
CA GLU A 59 -18.12 6.40 2.44
C GLU A 59 -19.07 5.43 1.75
N ASN A 60 -20.20 5.93 1.23
CA ASN A 60 -21.14 5.12 0.47
C ASN A 60 -20.51 4.52 -0.80
N LEU A 61 -19.66 5.31 -1.49
CA LEU A 61 -18.91 4.83 -2.65
C LEU A 61 -17.91 3.74 -2.26
N SER A 62 -17.15 3.93 -1.18
CA SER A 62 -16.19 2.95 -0.68
C SER A 62 -16.88 1.65 -0.28
N GLU A 63 -17.99 1.72 0.45
CA GLU A 63 -18.78 0.56 0.85
C GLU A 63 -19.33 -0.19 -0.37
N PHE A 64 -19.98 0.52 -1.29
CA PHE A 64 -20.52 -0.07 -2.52
C PHE A 64 -19.42 -0.75 -3.34
N TYR A 65 -18.29 -0.07 -3.55
CA TYR A 65 -17.18 -0.60 -4.34
C TYR A 65 -16.56 -1.84 -3.70
N ASN A 66 -16.37 -1.83 -2.38
CA ASN A 66 -15.86 -2.98 -1.62
C ASN A 66 -16.80 -4.18 -1.71
N VAL A 67 -18.11 -3.96 -1.59
CA VAL A 67 -19.13 -5.03 -1.74
C VAL A 67 -19.14 -5.57 -3.16
N ALA A 68 -19.10 -4.70 -4.17
CA ALA A 68 -19.23 -5.10 -5.57
C ALA A 68 -17.99 -5.84 -6.11
N THR A 69 -16.80 -5.55 -5.58
CA THR A 69 -15.53 -6.04 -6.16
C THR A 69 -14.68 -6.90 -5.21
N GLY A 70 -15.00 -6.93 -3.92
CA GLY A 70 -14.13 -7.52 -2.89
C GLY A 70 -12.88 -6.67 -2.59
N ALA A 71 -12.83 -5.42 -3.07
CA ALA A 71 -11.78 -4.47 -2.71
C ALA A 71 -11.83 -4.10 -1.22
N LYS A 72 -10.82 -3.34 -0.77
CA LYS A 72 -10.69 -2.85 0.61
C LYS A 72 -10.30 -1.38 0.64
N THR A 73 -11.07 -0.54 -0.02
CA THR A 73 -10.85 0.90 -0.02
C THR A 73 -11.22 1.54 1.31
N SER A 74 -10.61 2.69 1.61
CA SER A 74 -10.93 3.53 2.76
C SER A 74 -11.02 5.00 2.36
N VAL A 75 -11.69 5.81 3.19
CA VAL A 75 -11.79 7.26 2.97
C VAL A 75 -10.81 7.99 3.89
N ALA A 76 -10.18 9.05 3.40
CA ALA A 76 -9.34 9.93 4.20
C ALA A 76 -10.20 10.62 5.29
N PRO A 77 -9.71 10.75 6.53
CA PRO A 77 -10.51 11.26 7.65
C PRO A 77 -10.86 12.75 7.54
N SER A 78 -10.18 13.49 6.67
CA SER A 78 -10.40 14.91 6.45
C SER A 78 -10.28 15.26 4.98
N GLU A 79 -10.89 16.38 4.61
CA GLU A 79 -10.65 17.03 3.33
C GLU A 79 -9.17 17.39 3.17
N LEU A 80 -8.69 17.40 1.94
CA LEU A 80 -7.31 17.70 1.57
C LEU A 80 -7.26 19.02 0.80
N THR A 81 -6.42 19.94 1.22
CA THR A 81 -6.04 21.08 0.39
C THR A 81 -5.14 20.64 -0.76
N LEU A 82 -4.96 21.51 -1.77
CA LEU A 82 -4.05 21.25 -2.89
C LEU A 82 -2.62 20.92 -2.44
N GLN A 83 -2.14 21.52 -1.36
CA GLN A 83 -0.81 21.27 -0.81
C GLN A 83 -0.70 19.89 -0.13
N GLU A 84 -1.81 19.34 0.36
CA GLU A 84 -1.87 18.08 1.09
C GLU A 84 -2.08 16.86 0.18
N VAL A 85 -2.61 17.04 -1.04
CA VAL A 85 -2.89 15.92 -1.96
C VAL A 85 -1.66 15.03 -2.17
N LEU A 86 -0.52 15.61 -2.56
CA LEU A 86 0.69 14.84 -2.85
C LEU A 86 1.24 14.09 -1.62
N PRO A 87 1.44 14.72 -0.44
CA PRO A 87 1.94 14.01 0.74
C PRO A 87 0.91 13.08 1.39
N SER A 88 -0.39 13.23 1.13
CA SER A 88 -1.44 12.43 1.79
C SER A 88 -1.44 10.95 1.41
N GLY A 89 -0.87 10.58 0.26
CA GLY A 89 -0.89 9.20 -0.23
C GLY A 89 -2.26 8.72 -0.70
N VAL A 90 -3.23 9.62 -0.92
CA VAL A 90 -4.51 9.24 -1.54
C VAL A 90 -4.29 8.75 -2.97
N SER A 91 -4.97 7.67 -3.32
CA SER A 91 -4.89 7.06 -4.65
C SER A 91 -6.11 7.36 -5.52
N PHE A 92 -7.17 7.93 -4.93
CA PHE A 92 -8.33 8.48 -5.62
C PHE A 92 -8.67 9.84 -5.03
N LEU A 93 -8.72 10.87 -5.86
CA LEU A 93 -9.06 12.23 -5.43
C LEU A 93 -10.44 12.62 -5.97
N HIS A 94 -11.36 12.90 -5.07
CA HIS A 94 -12.70 13.37 -5.38
C HIS A 94 -12.74 14.89 -5.29
N ALA A 95 -12.90 15.56 -6.42
CA ALA A 95 -13.14 16.99 -6.49
C ALA A 95 -14.57 17.20 -6.98
N THR A 96 -15.38 17.90 -6.18
CA THR A 96 -16.79 18.15 -6.51
C THR A 96 -17.09 19.62 -6.41
N GLY A 97 -17.99 20.09 -7.27
CA GLY A 97 -18.89 21.18 -6.96
C GLY A 97 -19.29 22.03 -8.16
N HIS A 98 -19.97 23.14 -7.87
CA HIS A 98 -20.71 23.93 -8.85
C HIS A 98 -19.90 25.11 -9.36
N GLY A 99 -19.15 24.88 -10.45
CA GLY A 99 -18.32 25.89 -11.12
C GLY A 99 -18.97 27.27 -11.12
N ARG A 100 -18.21 28.27 -10.69
CA ARG A 100 -18.53 29.67 -10.93
C ARG A 100 -17.70 30.18 -12.08
#